data_AF-A0A224XWI7-F1
#
_entry.id   AF-A0A224XWI7-F1
#
_cell.length_a   1.000
_cell.length_b   1.000
_cell.length_c   1.000
_cell.angle_alpha   90.00
_cell.angle_beta   90.00
_cell.angle_gamma   90.00
#
_symmetry.space_group_name_H-M   'P 1'
#
loop_
_entity.id
_entity.type
_entity.pdbx_description
1 polymer ?
#
loop_
_entity_poly.entity_id
_entity_poly.type
_entity_poly.pdbx_seq_one_letter_code
_entity_poly.pdbx_strand_id
1 'polypeptide(L)' 'MMFTAIYQTKKQLMILFNAAFILLIGFAICAHLYFGLQVEEFSSVGSSLFALLTIPLGGLYYYESMDTGRPIIAPLFLLF' A
#
# COMPACT_ATOMS: atom_id res chain seq x y z
N MET A 1 -34.34 -13.02 7.52
CA MET A 1 -33.48 -13.10 6.31
C MET A 1 -32.50 -11.94 6.21
N MET A 2 -32.93 -10.67 6.33
CA MET A 2 -32.03 -9.50 6.23
C MET A 2 -30.90 -9.48 7.27
N PHE A 3 -31.19 -9.78 8.54
CA PHE A 3 -30.17 -9.84 9.60
C PHE A 3 -29.13 -10.95 9.38
N THR A 4 -29.54 -12.10 8.83
CA THR A 4 -28.63 -13.19 8.49
C THR A 4 -27.69 -12.82 7.36
N ALA A 5 -28.21 -12.12 6.34
CA ALA A 5 -27.40 -11.60 5.23
C ALA A 5 -26.35 -10.58 5.74
N ILE A 6 -26.76 -9.60 6.54
CA ILE A 6 -25.85 -8.59 7.11
C ILE A 6 -24.74 -9.24 7.95
N TYR A 7 -25.09 -10.23 8.78
CA TYR A 7 -24.11 -10.92 9.62
C TYR A 7 -23.08 -11.71 8.80
N GLN A 8 -23.51 -12.42 7.76
CA GLN A 8 -22.61 -13.15 6.86
C GLN A 8 -21.72 -12.19 6.06
N THR A 9 -22.28 -11.10 5.53
CA THR A 9 -21.53 -10.07 4.82
C THR A 9 -20.48 -9.40 5.72
N LYS A 10 -20.81 -9.10 6.99
CA LYS A 10 -19.83 -8.56 7.96
C LYS A 10 -18.62 -9.48 8.12
N LYS A 11 -18.84 -10.78 8.28
CA LYS A 11 -17.75 -11.75 8.43
C LYS A 11 -16.86 -11.79 7.19
N GLN A 12 -17.45 -11.80 6.00
CA GLN A 12 -16.71 -11.78 4.74
C GLN A 12 -15.92 -10.48 4.56
N LEU A 13 -16.52 -9.34 4.87
CA LEU A 13 -15.85 -8.03 4.87
C LEU A 13 -14.65 -7.99 5.81
N MET A 14 -14.78 -8.52 7.03
CA MET A 14 -13.67 -8.57 7.98
C MET A 14 -12.50 -9.44 7.48
N ILE A 15 -12.78 -10.57 6.84
CA ILE A 15 -11.74 -11.44 6.26
C ILE A 15 -11.04 -10.72 5.11
N LEU A 16 -11.81 -10.12 4.20
CA LEU A 16 -11.27 -9.37 3.06
C LEU A 16 -10.43 -8.19 3.54
N PHE A 17 -10.91 -7.43 4.53
CA PHE A 17 -10.19 -6.31 5.12
C PHE A 17 -8.86 -6.76 5.72
N ASN A 18 -8.83 -7.87 6.48
CA ASN A 18 -7.58 -8.41 7.02
C ASN A 18 -6.60 -8.84 5.92
N ALA A 19 -7.08 -9.53 4.89
CA ALA A 19 -6.23 -9.95 3.77
C ALA A 19 -5.63 -8.73 3.04
N ALA A 20 -6.45 -7.72 2.74
CA ALA A 20 -6.00 -6.47 2.14
C ALA A 20 -5.00 -5.72 3.03
N PHE A 21 -5.24 -5.68 4.34
CA PHE A 21 -4.35 -5.02 5.29
C PHE A 21 -2.99 -5.71 5.40
N ILE A 22 -2.95 -7.06 5.39
CA ILE A 22 -1.70 -7.83 5.36
C ILE A 22 -0.92 -7.54 4.07
N LEU A 23 -1.60 -7.52 2.92
CA LEU A 23 -0.96 -7.15 1.65
C LEU A 23 -0.39 -5.73 1.70
N LEU A 24 -1.17 -4.76 2.19
CA LEU A 24 -0.74 -3.37 2.35
C LEU A 24 0.52 -3.25 3.22
N ILE A 25 0.60 -3.99 4.33
CA ILE A 25 1.81 -4.04 5.16
C ILE A 25 2.99 -4.64 4.39
N GLY A 26 2.76 -5.72 3.62
CA GLY A 26 3.79 -6.31 2.78
C GLY A 26 4.37 -5.30 1.78
N PHE A 27 3.51 -4.57 1.09
CA PHE A 27 3.91 -3.48 0.20
C PHE A 27 4.64 -2.35 0.94
N ALA A 28 4.20 -1.99 2.15
CA ALA A 28 4.86 -0.95 2.95
C ALA A 28 6.30 -1.35 3.33
N ILE A 29 6.53 -2.61 3.68
CA ILE A 29 7.87 -3.14 3.95
C ILE A 29 8.71 -3.10 2.68
N CYS A 30 8.17 -3.56 1.54
CA CYS A 30 8.87 -3.50 0.26
C CYS A 30 9.24 -2.05 -0.12
N ALA A 31 8.29 -1.11 0.02
CA ALA A 31 8.53 0.30 -0.28
C ALA A 31 9.67 0.88 0.57
N HIS A 32 9.65 0.59 1.87
CA HIS A 32 10.71 1.00 2.78
C HIS A 32 12.08 0.43 2.38
N LEU A 33 12.14 -0.87 2.04
CA LEU A 33 13.39 -1.53 1.65
C LEU A 33 13.95 -1.02 0.32
N TYR A 34 13.10 -0.77 -0.67
CA TYR A 34 13.55 -0.34 -1.99
C TYR A 34 13.82 1.18 -2.05
N PHE A 35 12.95 1.99 -1.44
CA PHE A 35 12.94 3.44 -1.66
C PHE A 35 13.24 4.26 -0.40
N GLY A 36 13.29 3.67 0.79
CA GLY A 36 13.42 4.41 2.05
C GLY A 36 14.73 5.19 2.25
N LEU A 37 15.76 4.90 1.46
CA LEU A 37 17.00 5.68 1.44
C LEU A 37 16.97 6.89 0.50
N GLN A 38 15.99 6.93 -0.42
CA GLN A 38 15.91 7.89 -1.52
C GLN A 38 14.68 8.80 -1.40
N VAL A 39 13.62 8.32 -0.75
CA VAL A 39 12.31 8.97 -0.68
C VAL A 39 11.89 9.05 0.78
N GLU A 40 11.67 10.26 1.28
CA GLU A 40 11.43 10.55 2.69
C GLU A 40 10.13 9.88 3.20
N GLU A 41 9.11 9.81 2.35
CA GLU A 41 7.83 9.18 2.64
C GLU A 41 7.98 7.68 2.93
N PHE A 42 9.00 7.04 2.33
CA PHE A 42 9.31 5.62 2.54
C PHE A 42 10.41 5.38 3.60
N SER A 43 10.81 6.42 4.36
CA SER A 43 11.88 6.35 5.37
C SER A 43 11.62 5.39 6.53
N SER A 44 10.37 5.03 6.78
CA SER A 44 9.98 4.00 7.75
C SER A 44 8.83 3.14 7.21
N VAL A 45 8.62 1.95 7.78
CA VAL A 45 7.47 1.10 7.40
C VAL A 45 6.13 1.81 7.68
N GLY A 46 6.05 2.56 8.79
CA GLY A 46 4.84 3.30 9.14
C GLY A 46 4.54 4.43 8.16
N SER A 47 5.53 5.26 7.85
CA SER A 47 5.38 6.33 6.85
C SER A 47 5.08 5.76 5.46
N SER A 48 5.70 4.62 5.11
CA SER A 48 5.44 3.91 3.86
C SER A 48 3.99 3.46 3.73
N LEU A 49 3.40 2.96 4.83
CA LEU A 49 2.00 2.55 4.84
C LEU A 49 1.06 3.75 4.62
N PHE A 50 1.33 4.89 5.24
CA PHE A 50 0.57 6.11 5.00
C PHE A 50 0.74 6.62 3.57
N ALA A 51 1.96 6.60 3.04
CA ALA A 51 2.23 6.98 1.66
C ALA A 51 1.43 6.11 0.68
N LEU A 52 1.46 4.79 0.83
CA LEU A 52 0.70 3.85 0.00
C LEU A 52 -0.82 4.11 0.03
N LEU A 53 -1.38 4.52 1.17
CA LEU A 53 -2.80 4.88 1.29
C LEU A 53 -3.16 6.15 0.50
N THR A 54 -2.20 7.01 0.18
CA THR A 54 -2.43 8.22 -0.63
C THR A 54 -2.38 7.96 -2.14
N ILE A 55 -1.77 6.86 -2.60
CA ILE A 55 -1.68 6.51 -4.03
C ILE A 55 -3.07 6.48 -4.70
N PRO A 56 -4.08 5.76 -4.15
CA PRO A 56 -5.41 5.72 -4.77
C PRO A 56 -6.12 7.08 -4.80
N LEU A 57 -5.69 8.01 -3.94
CA LEU A 57 -6.22 9.38 -3.87
C LEU A 57 -5.51 10.33 -4.86
N GLY A 58 -4.67 9.81 -5.75
CA GLY A 58 -3.89 10.60 -6.70
C GLY A 58 -2.54 11.08 -6.15
N GLY A 59 -2.06 10.50 -5.06
CA GLY A 59 -0.80 10.83 -4.41
C GLY A 59 0.47 10.45 -5.19
N LEU A 60 0.49 10.46 -6.52
CA LEU A 60 1.64 9.98 -7.32
C LEU A 60 2.91 10.85 -7.25
N TYR A 61 2.95 11.84 -6.37
CA TYR A 61 4.02 12.84 -6.28
C TYR A 61 5.40 12.26 -5.93
N TYR A 62 5.46 11.10 -5.27
CA TYR A 62 6.71 10.42 -4.95
C TYR A 62 7.24 9.51 -6.08
N TYR A 63 6.46 9.30 -7.15
CA TYR A 63 6.89 8.42 -8.25
C TYR A 63 8.15 8.94 -8.94
N GLU A 64 8.27 10.24 -9.18
CA GLU A 64 9.44 10.84 -9.83
C GLU A 64 10.73 10.59 -9.03
N SER A 65 10.65 10.72 -7.71
CA SER A 65 11.75 10.41 -6.79
C SER A 65 12.11 8.92 -6.78
N MET A 66 11.10 8.04 -6.84
CA MET A 66 11.30 6.60 -6.95
C MET A 66 11.96 6.20 -8.28
N ASP A 67 11.49 6.78 -9.38
CA ASP A 67 11.95 6.48 -10.75
C ASP A 67 13.39 6.97 -10.96
N THR A 68 13.73 8.15 -10.45
CA THR A 68 15.09 8.69 -10.47
C THR A 68 16.09 7.77 -9.75
N GLY A 69 15.69 7.22 -8.60
CA GLY A 69 16.55 6.35 -7.80
C GLY A 69 16.61 4.90 -8.29
N ARG A 70 15.48 4.37 -8.82
CA ARG A 70 15.34 2.98 -9.30
C ARG A 70 14.33 2.89 -10.46
N PRO A 71 14.73 3.24 -11.70
CA PRO A 71 13.81 3.39 -12.83
C PRO A 71 13.16 2.07 -13.31
N ILE A 72 13.72 0.92 -12.93
CA ILE A 72 13.12 -0.40 -13.25
C ILE A 72 12.16 -0.84 -12.14
N ILE A 73 12.51 -0.60 -10.87
CA ILE A 73 11.73 -1.10 -9.72
C ILE A 73 10.52 -0.21 -9.47
N ALA A 74 10.65 1.10 -9.62
CA ALA A 74 9.57 2.07 -9.42
C ALA A 74 8.29 1.76 -10.23
N PRO A 75 8.35 1.56 -11.56
CA PRO A 75 7.14 1.26 -12.34
C PRO A 75 6.56 -0.13 -12.01
N LEU A 76 7.41 -1.13 -11.76
CA LEU A 76 6.93 -2.46 -11.32
C LEU A 76 6.21 -2.37 -9.99
N PHE A 77 6.74 -1.62 -9.04
CA PHE A 77 6.17 -1.46 -7.71
C PHE A 77 4.79 -0.78 -7.72
N LEU A 78 4.52 0.11 -8.68
CA LEU A 78 3.21 0.75 -8.81
C LEU A 78 2.18 -0.07 -9.61
N LEU A 79 2.65 -0.99 -10.47
CA LEU A 79 1.77 -1.83 -11.28
C LEU A 79 1.20 -3.03 -10.51
N PHE A 80 1.88 -3.47 -9.46
CA PHE A 80 1.52 -4.62 -8.62
C PHE A 80 1.00 -4.17 -7.26
#